data_AF-A0A8J9X642-F1
#
_entry.id   AF-A0A8J9X642-F1
#
_cell.length_a   1.000
_cell.length_b   1.000
_cell.length_c   1.000
_cell.angle_alpha   90.00
_cell.angle_beta   90.00
_cell.angle_gamma   90.00
#
_symmetry.space_group_name_H-M   'P 1'
#
loop_
_entity.id
_entity.type
_entity.pdbx_description
1 polymer ?
#
loop_
_entity_poly.entity_id
_entity_poly.type
_entity_poly.pdbx_seq_one_letter_code
_entity_poly.pdbx_strand_id
1 'polypeptide(L)'
;AHHGLQGKREDAIPINMTSPSDLSPEGFVFQFEDRTMSMRRQGGAVFRAPFVIHYKADFETPSKEKQKKRANSPKVFNLTAIMLPTKPGWSRIILMGAPRTKQIEKKEKERLVAKIFRKLPSWLVHTFSNRFLDSDLAFLHFQEQERERRGVDARAYFMPAQSDRCVSALRKWILQYAHIPGPLPAPLTDRGVLFNRWTQHGEHCRHCTSARKRVAKWRTNTLRLLAISLVLAKFTAARVVAALSLLLLNRLSAVDKAFSDGGFSHYDNH
;
A
#
# COMPACT_ATOMS: atom_id res chain seq x y z
N ALA A 1 -6.92 -4.98 12.09
CA ALA A 1 -7.06 -5.40 10.68
C ALA A 1 -7.30 -4.13 9.88
N HIS A 2 -6.46 -3.83 8.88
CA HIS A 2 -6.67 -2.66 8.01
C HIS A 2 -8.02 -2.79 7.32
N HIS A 3 -9.08 -2.19 7.88
CA HIS A 3 -10.34 -1.81 7.23
C HIS A 3 -10.83 -2.76 6.10
N GLY A 4 -10.82 -4.08 6.31
CA GLY A 4 -11.18 -5.08 5.29
C GLY A 4 -10.20 -5.27 4.12
N LEU A 5 -9.12 -4.50 4.05
CA LEU A 5 -8.02 -4.62 3.08
C LEU A 5 -6.97 -5.66 3.48
N GLN A 6 -6.71 -5.83 4.79
CA GLN A 6 -5.72 -6.79 5.28
C GLN A 6 -6.18 -7.50 6.57
N GLY A 7 -6.42 -8.80 6.43
CA GLY A 7 -6.80 -9.72 7.52
C GLY A 7 -8.26 -9.56 7.98
N LYS A 8 -8.78 -10.61 8.63
CA LYS A 8 -10.07 -10.57 9.34
C LYS A 8 -9.80 -10.60 10.84
N ARG A 9 -10.65 -9.95 11.65
CA ARG A 9 -10.46 -9.96 13.11
C ARG A 9 -10.62 -11.37 13.68
N GLU A 10 -11.52 -12.16 13.11
CA GLU A 10 -11.67 -13.58 13.47
C GLU A 10 -10.40 -14.41 13.21
N ASP A 11 -9.54 -13.95 12.31
CA ASP A 11 -8.29 -14.63 11.91
C ASP A 11 -7.08 -14.19 12.74
N ALA A 12 -7.22 -13.21 13.64
CA ALA A 12 -6.12 -12.69 14.43
C ALA A 12 -5.62 -13.72 15.47
N ILE A 13 -4.30 -13.76 15.67
CA ILE A 13 -3.62 -14.43 16.79
C ILE A 13 -2.58 -13.47 17.36
N PRO A 14 -2.10 -13.66 18.61
CA PRO A 14 -0.94 -12.94 19.10
C PRO A 14 0.24 -13.10 18.15
N ILE A 15 0.89 -11.98 17.80
CA ILE A 15 2.12 -12.00 17.01
C ILE A 15 3.26 -12.32 17.97
N ASN A 16 3.83 -13.52 17.84
CA ASN A 16 5.00 -13.90 18.61
C ASN A 16 6.22 -13.28 17.92
N MET A 17 6.94 -12.41 18.62
CA MET A 17 8.07 -11.68 18.07
C MET A 17 9.26 -11.77 19.01
N THR A 18 10.45 -12.02 18.48
CA THR A 18 11.67 -12.03 19.28
C THR A 18 12.03 -10.61 19.72
N SER A 19 12.61 -10.46 20.91
CA SER A 19 13.19 -9.18 21.33
C SER A 19 14.61 -9.08 20.76
N PRO A 20 14.93 -8.08 19.92
CA PRO A 20 16.31 -7.84 19.52
C PRO A 20 17.15 -7.46 20.74
N SER A 21 18.24 -8.18 21.00
CA SER A 21 19.20 -7.89 22.08
C SER A 21 20.36 -7.02 21.61
N ASP A 22 20.81 -7.22 20.37
CA ASP A 22 22.03 -6.61 19.83
C ASP A 22 21.68 -5.50 18.84
N LEU A 23 21.31 -4.33 19.36
CA LEU A 23 21.09 -3.13 18.54
C LEU A 23 22.45 -2.57 18.12
N SER A 24 22.81 -2.69 16.85
CA SER A 24 24.05 -2.10 16.31
C SER A 24 23.75 -0.81 15.53
N PRO A 25 24.76 0.04 15.27
CA PRO A 25 24.58 1.19 14.38
C PRO A 25 24.05 0.83 12.98
N GLU A 26 24.31 -0.38 12.51
CA GLU A 26 23.88 -0.89 11.20
C GLU A 26 22.43 -1.38 11.19
N GLY A 27 21.84 -1.66 12.36
CA GLY A 27 20.45 -2.06 12.53
C GLY A 27 20.27 -3.27 13.44
N PHE A 28 19.22 -4.06 13.21
CA PHE A 28 18.90 -5.23 14.02
C PHE A 28 17.97 -6.20 13.27
N VAL A 29 17.89 -7.44 13.76
CA VAL A 29 17.04 -8.50 13.20
C VAL A 29 16.01 -8.95 14.23
N PHE A 30 14.83 -9.33 13.77
CA PHE A 30 13.84 -10.01 14.59
C PHE A 30 13.11 -11.09 13.79
N GLN A 31 12.64 -12.11 14.48
CA GLN A 31 11.74 -13.13 13.95
C GLN A 31 10.32 -12.83 14.41
N PHE A 32 9.36 -13.23 13.58
CA PHE A 32 7.94 -13.13 13.91
C PHE A 32 7.16 -14.35 13.42
N GLU A 33 6.12 -14.67 14.16
CA GLU A 33 5.11 -15.67 13.80
C GLU A 33 3.73 -15.05 13.93
N ASP A 34 2.93 -15.15 12.88
CA ASP A 34 1.56 -14.64 12.85
C ASP A 34 0.63 -15.52 12.02
N ARG A 35 -0.63 -15.07 11.90
CA ARG A 35 -1.64 -15.69 11.04
C ARG A 35 -2.28 -14.62 10.17
N THR A 36 -2.37 -14.91 8.88
CA THR A 36 -3.08 -14.06 7.92
C THR A 36 -3.65 -14.89 6.79
N MET A 37 -4.84 -14.53 6.31
CA MET A 37 -5.59 -15.30 5.31
C MET A 37 -5.83 -16.76 5.73
N SER A 38 -6.01 -17.00 7.04
CA SER A 38 -6.17 -18.31 7.66
C SER A 38 -5.01 -19.26 7.43
N MET A 39 -3.82 -18.71 7.19
CA MET A 39 -2.56 -19.43 7.08
C MET A 39 -1.58 -18.87 8.11
N ARG A 40 -0.89 -19.78 8.81
CA ARG A 40 0.24 -19.39 9.64
C ARG A 40 1.39 -18.93 8.76
N ARG A 41 2.13 -17.94 9.24
CA ARG A 41 3.30 -17.39 8.58
C ARG A 41 4.38 -17.20 9.61
N GLN A 42 5.58 -17.65 9.27
CA GLN A 42 6.77 -17.54 10.10
C GLN A 42 7.89 -16.95 9.25
N GLY A 43 8.64 -16.01 9.81
CA GLY A 43 9.79 -15.46 9.13
C GLY A 43 10.52 -14.40 9.91
N GLY A 44 11.46 -13.77 9.21
CA GLY A 44 12.34 -12.76 9.76
C GLY A 44 12.13 -11.41 9.11
N ALA A 45 12.52 -10.38 9.85
CA ALA A 45 12.68 -9.04 9.35
C ALA A 45 14.05 -8.50 9.75
N VAL A 46 14.67 -7.79 8.81
CA VAL A 46 15.94 -7.11 9.00
C VAL A 46 15.69 -5.62 8.89
N PHE A 47 15.92 -4.88 9.98
CA PHE A 47 16.05 -3.44 9.95
C PHE A 47 17.51 -3.09 9.67
N ARG A 48 17.76 -2.25 8.67
CA ARG A 48 19.07 -1.71 8.33
C ARG A 48 19.03 -0.19 8.36
N ALA A 49 20.06 0.39 8.96
CA ALA A 49 20.27 1.83 8.96
C ALA A 49 20.40 2.37 7.52
N PRO A 50 19.96 3.61 7.26
CA PRO A 50 19.28 4.48 8.22
C PRO A 50 17.82 4.08 8.47
N PHE A 51 17.07 3.61 7.46
CA PHE A 51 15.63 3.36 7.58
C PHE A 51 15.08 2.35 6.54
N VAL A 52 15.75 1.21 6.40
CA VAL A 52 15.32 0.12 5.51
C VAL A 52 14.80 -1.03 6.37
N ILE A 53 13.62 -1.57 6.05
CA ILE A 53 13.14 -2.82 6.63
C ILE A 53 12.81 -3.83 5.55
N HIS A 54 13.38 -5.02 5.67
CA HIS A 54 13.16 -6.14 4.75
C HIS A 54 12.50 -7.29 5.48
N TYR A 55 11.31 -7.68 5.03
CA TYR A 55 10.57 -8.83 5.52
C TYR A 55 10.73 -10.01 4.58
N LYS A 56 10.99 -11.19 5.15
CA LYS A 56 10.96 -12.47 4.45
C LYS A 56 10.30 -13.52 5.34
N ALA A 57 9.20 -14.10 4.88
CA ALA A 57 8.48 -15.12 5.63
C ALA A 57 7.86 -16.17 4.72
N ASP A 58 7.69 -17.36 5.26
CA ASP A 58 7.09 -18.50 4.59
C ASP A 58 5.73 -18.81 5.21
N PHE A 59 4.77 -19.18 4.37
CA PHE A 59 3.46 -19.62 4.84
C PHE A 59 3.46 -21.12 5.08
N GLU A 60 2.97 -21.55 6.24
CA GLU A 60 2.76 -22.96 6.54
C GLU A 60 1.75 -23.55 5.54
N THR A 61 2.11 -24.69 4.94
CA THR A 61 1.20 -25.45 4.10
C THR A 61 0.11 -26.09 4.96
N PRO A 62 -1.18 -26.03 4.56
CA PRO A 62 -2.26 -26.65 5.31
C PRO A 62 -2.07 -28.17 5.38
N SER A 63 -2.55 -28.79 6.48
CA SER A 63 -2.43 -30.22 6.75
C SER A 63 -2.89 -31.13 5.60
N LYS A 64 -2.34 -32.36 5.56
CA LYS A 64 -2.46 -33.37 4.49
C LYS A 64 -3.90 -33.63 3.99
N GLU A 65 -4.94 -33.45 4.82
CA GLU A 65 -6.35 -33.61 4.39
C GLU A 65 -6.85 -32.51 3.43
N LYS A 66 -6.38 -31.26 3.57
CA LYS A 66 -6.69 -30.15 2.65
C LYS A 66 -5.77 -30.13 1.42
N GLN A 67 -4.70 -30.92 1.44
CA GLN A 67 -3.68 -31.02 0.40
C GLN A 67 -4.21 -31.72 -0.87
N LYS A 68 -5.19 -32.63 -0.74
CA LYS A 68 -5.83 -33.33 -1.88
C LYS A 68 -6.52 -32.42 -2.91
N LYS A 69 -6.75 -31.12 -2.61
CA LYS A 69 -7.37 -30.15 -3.53
C LYS A 69 -6.45 -29.00 -3.97
N ARG A 70 -5.23 -28.88 -3.45
CA ARG A 70 -4.31 -27.77 -3.74
C ARG A 70 -2.86 -28.26 -3.72
N ALA A 71 -2.41 -28.83 -4.84
CA ALA A 71 -1.00 -28.76 -5.18
C ALA A 71 -0.65 -27.28 -5.32
N ASN A 72 0.19 -26.74 -4.44
CA ASN A 72 0.64 -25.37 -4.53
C ASN A 72 2.01 -25.28 -3.87
N SER A 73 2.94 -24.63 -4.55
CA SER A 73 4.25 -24.24 -4.04
C SER A 73 4.14 -23.51 -2.70
N PRO A 74 5.21 -23.53 -1.87
CA PRO A 74 5.26 -22.69 -0.68
C PRO A 74 5.04 -21.24 -1.08
N LYS A 75 4.03 -20.60 -0.47
CA LYS A 75 3.84 -19.15 -0.64
C LYS A 75 4.90 -18.46 0.20
N VAL A 76 5.60 -17.51 -0.42
CA VAL A 76 6.60 -16.67 0.26
C VAL A 76 6.06 -15.24 0.33
N PHE A 77 6.23 -14.61 1.47
CA PHE A 77 6.05 -13.18 1.69
C PHE A 77 7.42 -12.50 1.64
N ASN A 78 7.56 -11.50 0.75
CA ASN A 78 8.80 -10.73 0.63
C ASN A 78 8.46 -9.27 0.34
N LEU A 79 8.83 -8.39 1.27
CA LEU A 79 8.53 -6.96 1.21
C LEU A 79 9.71 -6.17 1.76
N THR A 80 10.24 -5.26 0.95
CA THR A 80 11.18 -4.24 1.41
C THR A 80 10.45 -2.91 1.47
N ALA A 81 10.53 -2.24 2.61
CA ALA A 81 10.09 -0.86 2.78
C ALA A 81 11.30 0.00 3.11
N ILE A 82 11.45 1.11 2.37
CA ILE A 82 12.49 2.11 2.62
C ILE A 82 11.79 3.40 3.02
N MET A 83 12.16 3.99 4.15
CA MET A 83 11.57 5.23 4.65
C MET A 83 12.63 6.34 4.61
N LEU A 84 12.56 7.22 3.62
CA LEU A 84 13.57 8.27 3.42
C LEU A 84 13.08 9.57 4.06
N PRO A 85 13.71 10.10 5.12
CA PRO A 85 13.41 11.44 5.59
C PRO A 85 13.82 12.45 4.52
N THR A 86 12.93 13.39 4.19
CA THR A 86 13.22 14.42 3.18
C THR A 86 13.41 15.80 3.81
N LYS A 87 12.64 16.09 4.86
CA LYS A 87 12.72 17.28 5.72
C LYS A 87 12.01 16.98 7.04
N PRO A 88 12.17 17.79 8.11
CA PRO A 88 11.43 17.59 9.36
C PRO A 88 9.92 17.38 9.11
N GLY A 89 9.32 16.34 9.70
CA GLY A 89 7.91 15.98 9.52
C GLY A 89 7.53 15.39 8.15
N TRP A 90 8.49 15.13 7.27
CA TRP A 90 8.23 14.54 5.95
C TRP A 90 9.14 13.35 5.68
N SER A 91 8.53 12.25 5.26
CA SER A 91 9.24 11.06 4.80
C SER A 91 8.63 10.54 3.51
N ARG A 92 9.44 9.83 2.74
CA ARG A 92 9.02 9.13 1.53
C ARG A 92 9.17 7.64 1.76
N ILE A 93 8.06 6.92 1.63
CA ILE A 93 8.06 5.46 1.64
C ILE A 93 8.23 4.92 0.22
N ILE A 94 9.15 3.98 0.06
CA ILE A 94 9.30 3.19 -1.17
C ILE A 94 9.06 1.74 -0.81
N LEU A 95 7.98 1.17 -1.34
CA LEU A 95 7.66 -0.25 -1.20
C LEU A 95 8.16 -1.02 -2.41
N MET A 96 9.01 -1.99 -2.16
CA MET A 96 9.47 -2.96 -3.15
C MET A 96 8.98 -4.34 -2.72
N GLY A 97 7.97 -4.85 -3.42
CA GLY A 97 7.69 -6.28 -3.40
C GLY A 97 8.76 -6.97 -4.23
N ALA A 98 9.52 -7.91 -3.66
CA ALA A 98 10.40 -8.72 -4.50
C ALA A 98 9.54 -9.44 -5.56
N PRO A 99 10.02 -9.58 -6.80
CA PRO A 99 9.38 -10.46 -7.76
C PRO A 99 9.23 -11.83 -7.10
N ARG A 100 8.07 -12.48 -7.28
CA ARG A 100 7.95 -13.92 -7.01
C ARG A 100 9.21 -14.55 -7.58
N THR A 101 10.02 -15.19 -6.74
CA THR A 101 11.09 -16.05 -7.20
C THR A 101 10.50 -16.84 -8.36
N LYS A 102 11.10 -16.73 -9.55
CA LYS A 102 10.77 -17.61 -10.67
C LYS A 102 11.21 -19.01 -10.24
N GLN A 103 10.51 -19.62 -9.30
CA GLN A 103 10.59 -21.05 -9.11
C GLN A 103 9.99 -21.61 -10.38
N ILE A 104 10.89 -22.21 -11.16
CA ILE A 104 10.61 -23.05 -12.30
C ILE A 104 9.78 -24.21 -11.74
N GLU A 105 8.47 -24.03 -11.66
CA GLU A 105 7.55 -25.11 -11.31
C GLU A 105 6.57 -25.30 -12.46
N LYS A 106 6.43 -26.58 -12.82
CA LYS A 106 5.71 -27.13 -13.97
C LYS A 106 4.37 -26.45 -14.23
N LYS A 107 4.01 -26.43 -15.52
CA LYS A 107 2.70 -26.06 -16.09
C LYS A 107 1.51 -26.72 -15.35
N GLU A 108 1.12 -26.22 -14.20
CA GLU A 108 -0.25 -26.41 -13.71
C GLU A 108 -1.13 -25.28 -14.27
N LYS A 109 -2.39 -25.59 -14.55
CA LYS A 109 -3.38 -24.66 -15.11
C LYS A 109 -3.50 -23.43 -14.21
N GLU A 110 -2.70 -22.41 -14.49
CA GLU A 110 -2.78 -21.09 -13.87
C GLU A 110 -4.24 -20.64 -13.85
N ARG A 111 -4.80 -20.42 -12.66
CA ARG A 111 -6.16 -19.91 -12.48
C ARG A 111 -6.33 -18.66 -13.34
N LEU A 112 -7.43 -18.55 -14.08
CA LEU A 112 -7.74 -17.42 -14.99
C LEU A 112 -7.47 -16.05 -14.31
N VAL A 113 -7.81 -15.96 -13.03
CA VAL A 113 -7.57 -14.81 -12.16
C VAL A 113 -6.08 -14.42 -12.09
N ALA A 114 -5.16 -15.39 -11.90
CA ALA A 114 -3.73 -15.11 -11.82
C ALA A 114 -3.16 -14.60 -13.16
N LYS A 115 -3.67 -15.10 -14.29
CA LYS A 115 -3.31 -14.60 -15.63
C LYS A 115 -3.80 -13.17 -15.86
N ILE A 116 -5.02 -12.85 -15.41
CA ILE A 116 -5.58 -11.49 -15.50
C ILE A 116 -4.75 -10.53 -14.66
N PHE A 117 -4.46 -10.86 -13.40
CA PHE A 117 -3.65 -10.02 -12.51
C PHE A 117 -2.26 -9.73 -13.08
N ARG A 118 -1.58 -10.71 -13.71
CA ARG A 118 -0.25 -10.51 -14.31
C ARG A 118 -0.28 -9.59 -15.54
N LYS A 119 -1.42 -9.49 -16.21
CA LYS A 119 -1.62 -8.61 -17.37
C LYS A 119 -2.12 -7.22 -17.00
N LEU A 120 -2.41 -6.95 -15.73
CA LEU A 120 -2.81 -5.62 -15.31
C LEU A 120 -1.64 -4.65 -15.50
N PRO A 121 -1.91 -3.46 -16.06
CA PRO A 121 -0.87 -2.47 -16.27
C PRO A 121 -0.37 -1.95 -14.91
N SER A 122 0.92 -1.64 -14.81
CA SER A 122 1.55 -1.22 -13.54
C SER A 122 0.85 -0.04 -12.87
N TRP A 123 0.36 0.94 -13.64
CA TRP A 123 -0.35 2.09 -13.10
C TRP A 123 -1.62 1.68 -12.31
N LEU A 124 -2.31 0.63 -12.74
CA LEU A 124 -3.53 0.18 -12.09
C LEU A 124 -3.19 -0.53 -10.77
N VAL A 125 -2.13 -1.34 -10.77
CA VAL A 125 -1.59 -1.92 -9.53
C VAL A 125 -1.19 -0.81 -8.56
N HIS A 126 -0.53 0.25 -9.03
CA HIS A 126 -0.17 1.40 -8.19
C HIS A 126 -1.39 2.10 -7.60
N THR A 127 -2.49 2.28 -8.34
CA THR A 127 -3.70 2.90 -7.77
C THR A 127 -4.28 2.08 -6.62
N PHE A 128 -4.20 0.75 -6.68
CA PHE A 128 -4.62 -0.11 -5.56
C PHE A 128 -3.65 -0.04 -4.38
N SER A 129 -2.34 -0.10 -4.64
CA SER A 129 -1.33 -0.02 -3.57
C SER A 129 -1.33 1.32 -2.87
N ASN A 130 -1.50 2.43 -3.59
CA ASN A 130 -1.55 3.77 -2.97
C ASN A 130 -2.77 3.91 -2.07
N ARG A 131 -3.94 3.35 -2.44
CA ARG A 131 -5.12 3.36 -1.56
C ARG A 131 -4.86 2.75 -0.19
N PHE A 132 -4.01 1.72 -0.13
CA PHE A 132 -3.59 1.13 1.14
C PHE A 132 -2.72 2.12 1.95
N LEU A 133 -1.73 2.74 1.31
CA LEU A 133 -0.86 3.75 1.93
C LEU A 133 -1.62 5.00 2.38
N ASP A 134 -2.65 5.41 1.65
CA ASP A 134 -3.47 6.57 2.02
C ASP A 134 -4.19 6.34 3.36
N SER A 135 -4.57 5.10 3.68
CA SER A 135 -5.15 4.77 4.98
C SER A 135 -4.15 4.94 6.12
N ASP A 136 -2.90 4.50 5.93
CA ASP A 136 -1.83 4.68 6.93
C ASP A 136 -1.42 6.14 7.08
N LEU A 137 -1.38 6.89 5.98
CA LEU A 137 -0.99 8.30 5.99
C LEU A 137 -1.87 9.12 6.94
N ALA A 138 -3.18 8.85 6.96
CA ALA A 138 -4.10 9.49 7.89
C ALA A 138 -3.68 9.24 9.36
N PHE A 139 -3.44 7.99 9.72
CA PHE A 139 -3.07 7.62 11.08
C PHE A 139 -1.72 8.22 11.49
N LEU A 140 -0.71 8.11 10.63
CA LEU A 140 0.63 8.61 10.90
C LEU A 140 0.62 10.12 11.12
N HIS A 141 -0.10 10.85 10.27
CA HIS A 141 -0.23 12.31 10.37
C HIS A 141 -0.88 12.75 11.67
N PHE A 142 -2.04 12.18 12.02
CA PHE A 142 -2.74 12.57 13.25
C PHE A 142 -2.02 12.08 14.52
N GLN A 143 -1.28 10.96 14.45
CA GLN A 143 -0.44 10.51 15.56
C GLN A 143 0.75 11.43 15.81
N GLU A 144 1.38 11.96 14.74
CA GLU A 144 2.44 12.97 14.86
C GLU A 144 1.90 14.24 15.54
N GLN A 145 0.74 14.74 15.10
CA GLN A 145 0.09 15.90 15.69
C GLN A 145 -0.26 15.69 17.16
N GLU A 146 -0.85 14.55 17.50
CA GLU A 146 -1.27 14.27 18.87
C GLU A 146 -0.06 14.10 19.81
N ARG A 147 1.04 13.54 19.29
CA ARG A 147 2.32 13.48 20.02
C ARG A 147 2.85 14.88 20.31
N GLU A 148 2.87 15.75 19.31
CA GLU A 148 3.33 17.14 19.46
C GLU A 148 2.45 17.91 20.45
N ARG A 149 1.13 17.81 20.32
CA ARG A 149 0.15 18.46 21.22
C ARG A 149 0.33 18.06 22.68
N ARG A 150 0.64 16.79 22.94
CA ARG A 150 0.86 16.27 24.29
C ARG A 150 2.25 16.59 24.85
N GLY A 151 3.21 16.98 24.01
CA GLY A 151 4.61 17.17 24.41
C GLY A 151 5.25 15.88 24.96
N VAL A 152 4.69 14.71 24.64
CA VAL A 152 5.16 13.43 25.17
C VAL A 152 6.13 12.77 24.20
N ASP A 153 7.24 12.25 24.73
CA ASP A 153 8.18 11.49 23.93
C ASP A 153 7.77 10.00 23.80
N ALA A 154 8.61 9.22 23.12
CA ALA A 154 8.40 7.79 22.91
C ALA A 154 8.35 6.96 24.22
N ARG A 155 8.90 7.45 25.33
CA ARG A 155 8.92 6.81 26.66
C ARG A 155 7.58 6.91 27.39
N ALA A 156 6.69 7.81 26.97
CA ALA A 156 5.34 7.93 27.54
C ALA A 156 4.39 6.79 27.14
N TYR A 157 4.76 5.96 26.16
CA TYR A 157 3.94 4.85 25.71
C TYR A 157 4.45 3.53 26.30
N PHE A 158 3.62 2.89 27.12
CA PHE A 158 3.89 1.55 27.63
C PHE A 158 3.53 0.50 26.56
N MET A 159 4.54 -0.22 26.05
CA MET A 159 4.40 -1.22 24.99
C MET A 159 4.90 -2.60 25.44
N PRO A 160 4.23 -3.25 26.41
CA PRO A 160 4.69 -4.50 27.01
C PRO A 160 4.42 -5.73 26.14
N ALA A 161 3.59 -5.60 25.10
CA ALA A 161 3.16 -6.74 24.32
C ALA A 161 4.32 -7.29 23.47
N GLN A 162 4.32 -8.62 23.29
CA GLN A 162 5.33 -9.26 22.44
C GLN A 162 5.30 -8.72 21.02
N SER A 163 4.13 -8.35 20.49
CA SER A 163 3.95 -7.73 19.18
C SER A 163 4.67 -6.40 19.01
N ASP A 164 5.00 -5.71 20.11
CA ASP A 164 5.57 -4.37 20.09
C ASP A 164 7.09 -4.36 20.23
N ARG A 165 7.72 -5.54 20.31
CA ARG A 165 9.16 -5.69 20.57
C ARG A 165 10.02 -5.03 19.50
N CYS A 166 9.67 -5.15 18.21
CA CYS A 166 10.42 -4.48 17.14
C CYS A 166 10.27 -2.96 17.20
N VAL A 167 9.09 -2.45 17.55
CA VAL A 167 8.83 -1.00 17.71
C VAL A 167 9.65 -0.46 18.88
N SER A 168 9.69 -1.21 19.99
CA SER A 168 10.50 -0.89 21.17
C SER A 168 12.00 -0.87 20.83
N ALA A 169 12.48 -1.86 20.09
CA ALA A 169 13.87 -1.91 19.60
C ALA A 169 14.19 -0.74 18.66
N LEU A 170 13.30 -0.43 17.71
CA LEU A 170 13.47 0.69 16.79
C LEU A 170 13.55 2.02 17.54
N ARG A 171 12.70 2.25 18.55
CA ARG A 171 12.75 3.48 19.35
C ARG A 171 14.05 3.62 20.12
N LYS A 172 14.54 2.53 20.74
CA LYS A 172 15.85 2.53 21.41
C LYS A 172 16.97 2.84 20.43
N TRP A 173 16.95 2.20 19.26
CA TRP A 173 17.93 2.42 18.19
C TRP A 173 17.93 3.88 17.71
N ILE A 174 16.76 4.48 17.46
CA ILE A 174 16.64 5.88 17.05
C ILE A 174 17.25 6.82 18.10
N LEU A 175 16.94 6.61 19.38
CA LEU A 175 17.46 7.45 20.47
C LEU A 175 18.99 7.36 20.62
N GLN A 176 19.58 6.23 20.22
CA GLN A 176 21.01 5.97 20.38
C GLN A 176 21.83 6.36 19.16
N TYR A 177 21.30 6.17 17.94
CA TYR A 177 22.08 6.24 16.70
C TYR A 177 21.55 7.24 15.67
N ALA A 178 20.33 7.76 15.81
CA ALA A 178 19.74 8.64 14.82
C ALA A 178 19.59 10.07 15.34
N HIS A 179 19.73 11.04 14.42
CA HIS A 179 19.32 12.41 14.65
C HIS A 179 17.83 12.56 14.29
N ILE A 180 17.05 13.15 15.20
CA ILE A 180 15.64 13.46 14.95
C ILE A 180 15.55 14.93 14.52
N PRO A 181 15.29 15.22 13.24
CA PRO A 181 15.28 16.58 12.74
C PRO A 181 14.01 17.32 13.21
N GLY A 182 14.17 18.59 13.55
CA GLY A 182 13.09 19.50 13.94
C GLY A 182 13.38 20.94 13.51
N PRO A 183 12.46 21.89 13.76
CA PRO A 183 11.11 21.67 14.27
C PRO A 183 10.19 21.00 13.24
N LEU A 184 9.12 20.36 13.71
CA LEU A 184 8.08 19.82 12.82
C LEU A 184 7.35 20.98 12.10
N PRO A 185 6.89 20.75 10.86
CA PRO A 185 6.13 21.74 10.12
C PRO A 185 4.76 21.96 10.77
N ALA A 186 4.12 23.08 10.43
CA ALA A 186 2.74 23.31 10.82
C ALA A 186 1.86 22.15 10.32
N PRO A 187 0.92 21.65 11.14
CA PRO A 187 0.13 20.50 10.77
C PRO A 187 -0.78 20.77 9.57
N LEU A 188 -0.83 19.84 8.62
CA LEU A 188 -1.77 19.90 7.50
C LEU A 188 -3.19 19.62 8.00
N THR A 189 -4.07 20.61 7.95
CA THR A 189 -5.49 20.47 8.32
C THR A 189 -6.37 20.18 7.12
N ASP A 190 -5.96 20.62 5.92
CA ASP A 190 -6.70 20.36 4.68
C ASP A 190 -6.45 18.93 4.18
N ARG A 191 -7.53 18.14 4.18
CA ARG A 191 -7.56 16.77 3.64
C ARG A 191 -7.22 16.72 2.16
N GLY A 192 -7.62 17.72 1.38
CA GLY A 192 -7.32 17.78 -0.06
C GLY A 192 -5.82 17.88 -0.33
N VAL A 193 -5.07 18.50 0.58
CA VAL A 193 -3.61 18.55 0.54
C VAL A 193 -2.99 17.26 1.04
N LEU A 194 -3.47 16.74 2.19
CA LEU A 194 -2.94 15.52 2.81
C LEU A 194 -3.12 14.28 1.93
N PHE A 195 -4.24 14.16 1.23
CA PHE A 195 -4.56 13.00 0.38
C PHE A 195 -4.37 13.29 -1.12
N ASN A 196 -3.54 14.28 -1.46
CA ASN A 196 -3.20 14.53 -2.86
C ASN A 196 -2.24 13.46 -3.40
N ARG A 197 -2.81 12.35 -3.89
CA ARG A 197 -2.04 11.22 -4.43
C ARG A 197 -1.21 11.63 -5.66
N TRP A 198 -1.68 12.65 -6.40
CA TRP A 198 -0.97 13.09 -7.59
C TRP A 198 0.39 13.70 -7.24
N THR A 199 0.45 14.61 -6.26
CA THR A 199 1.70 15.23 -5.83
C THR A 199 2.59 14.25 -5.06
N GLN A 200 2.00 13.35 -4.27
CA GLN A 200 2.77 12.37 -3.49
C GLN A 200 3.41 11.26 -4.35
N HIS A 201 2.74 10.87 -5.44
CA HIS A 201 3.16 9.73 -6.26
C HIS A 201 3.07 9.98 -7.77
N GLY A 202 1.90 10.44 -8.25
CA GLY A 202 1.57 10.48 -9.67
C GLY A 202 2.57 11.24 -10.53
N GLU A 203 3.00 12.42 -10.07
CA GLU A 203 3.95 13.31 -10.75
C GLU A 203 5.36 12.73 -10.85
N HIS A 204 5.76 11.87 -9.91
CA HIS A 204 7.09 11.25 -9.87
C HIS A 204 7.10 9.85 -10.51
N CYS A 205 5.93 9.27 -10.82
CA CYS A 205 5.84 7.93 -11.39
C CYS A 205 5.61 7.95 -12.91
N ARG A 206 6.60 7.47 -13.68
CA ARG A 206 6.50 7.35 -15.14
C ARG A 206 5.25 6.58 -15.60
N HIS A 207 4.90 5.50 -14.91
CA HIS A 207 3.74 4.67 -15.27
C HIS A 207 2.42 5.42 -15.09
N CYS A 208 2.22 6.06 -13.94
CA CYS A 208 1.00 6.81 -13.61
C CYS A 208 0.89 8.07 -14.46
N THR A 209 1.98 8.83 -14.62
CA THR A 209 2.02 9.99 -15.51
C THR A 209 1.68 9.62 -16.96
N SER A 210 2.26 8.53 -17.50
CA SER A 210 1.95 8.09 -18.86
C SER A 210 0.52 7.57 -19.01
N ALA A 211 -0.04 6.95 -17.97
CA ALA A 211 -1.43 6.52 -17.97
C ALA A 211 -2.39 7.73 -17.97
N ARG A 212 -2.15 8.73 -17.13
CA ARG A 212 -2.99 9.94 -17.05
C ARG A 212 -2.99 10.73 -18.36
N LYS A 213 -1.83 10.88 -19.02
CA LYS A 213 -1.73 11.48 -20.36
C LYS A 213 -2.58 10.73 -21.40
N ARG A 214 -2.60 9.40 -21.36
CA ARG A 214 -3.43 8.57 -22.24
C ARG A 214 -4.93 8.74 -21.94
N VAL A 215 -5.31 8.73 -20.67
CA VAL A 215 -6.70 8.98 -20.21
C VAL A 215 -7.18 10.36 -20.67
N ALA A 216 -6.34 11.39 -20.54
CA ALA A 216 -6.66 12.73 -21.02
C ALA A 216 -6.87 12.75 -22.55
N LYS A 217 -5.99 12.10 -23.32
CA LYS A 217 -6.16 11.98 -24.78
C LYS A 217 -7.45 11.25 -25.15
N TRP A 218 -7.77 10.16 -24.46
CA TRP A 218 -9.01 9.42 -24.68
C TRP A 218 -10.23 10.27 -24.36
N ARG A 219 -10.20 11.02 -23.26
CA ARG A 219 -11.28 11.95 -22.88
C ARG A 219 -11.53 12.98 -23.98
N THR A 220 -10.48 13.62 -24.49
CA THR A 220 -10.60 14.60 -25.58
C THR A 220 -11.19 13.97 -26.85
N ASN A 221 -10.73 12.77 -27.24
CA ASN A 221 -11.26 12.08 -28.40
C ASN A 221 -12.73 11.66 -28.22
N THR A 222 -13.11 11.18 -27.04
CA THR A 222 -14.50 10.82 -26.73
C THR A 222 -15.41 12.04 -26.71
N LEU A 223 -14.94 13.19 -26.21
CA LEU A 223 -15.70 14.44 -26.28
C LEU A 223 -15.95 14.89 -27.73
N ARG A 224 -14.93 14.77 -28.60
CA ARG A 224 -15.09 15.04 -30.04
C ARG A 224 -16.11 14.10 -30.69
N LEU A 225 -16.03 12.80 -30.40
CA LEU A 225 -16.99 11.81 -30.90
C LEU A 225 -18.40 12.07 -30.40
N LEU A 226 -18.56 12.47 -29.13
CA LEU A 226 -19.84 12.87 -28.57
C LEU A 226 -20.41 14.09 -29.32
N ALA A 227 -19.61 15.13 -29.54
CA ALA A 227 -20.04 16.33 -30.26
C ALA A 227 -20.53 16.01 -31.68
N ILE A 228 -19.78 15.18 -32.43
CA ILE A 228 -20.18 14.73 -33.77
C ILE A 228 -21.49 13.92 -33.71
N SER A 229 -21.62 13.04 -32.71
CA SER A 229 -22.79 12.19 -32.54
C SER A 229 -24.05 12.98 -32.21
N LEU A 230 -23.91 14.08 -31.45
CA LEU A 230 -25.01 14.99 -31.14
C LEU A 230 -25.48 15.77 -32.38
N VAL A 231 -24.56 16.21 -33.25
CA VAL A 231 -24.92 16.83 -34.54
C VAL A 231 -25.68 15.85 -35.45
N LEU A 232 -25.29 14.58 -35.42
CA LEU A 232 -25.91 13.51 -36.22
C LEU A 232 -27.09 12.82 -35.52
N ALA A 233 -27.64 13.39 -34.44
CA ALA A 233 -28.65 12.75 -33.58
C ALA A 233 -29.97 12.37 -34.29
N LYS A 234 -30.19 12.82 -35.53
CA LYS A 234 -31.30 12.33 -36.36
C LYS A 234 -31.18 10.83 -36.68
N PHE A 235 -29.96 10.29 -36.71
CA PHE A 235 -29.71 8.87 -36.91
C PHE A 235 -29.69 8.11 -35.57
N THR A 236 -30.38 6.97 -35.52
CA THR A 236 -30.46 6.12 -34.32
C THR A 236 -29.07 5.65 -33.87
N ALA A 237 -28.20 5.26 -34.81
CA ALA A 237 -26.83 4.85 -34.53
C ALA A 237 -26.03 5.96 -33.81
N ALA A 238 -26.19 7.22 -34.20
CA ALA A 238 -25.50 8.34 -33.58
C ALA A 238 -25.95 8.55 -32.12
N ARG A 239 -27.24 8.33 -31.81
CA ARG A 239 -27.75 8.38 -30.43
C ARG A 239 -27.11 7.30 -29.55
N VAL A 240 -26.94 6.09 -30.08
CA VAL A 240 -26.25 4.99 -29.37
C VAL A 240 -24.79 5.36 -29.10
N VAL A 241 -24.07 5.90 -30.10
CA VAL A 241 -22.67 6.34 -29.93
C VAL A 241 -22.56 7.48 -28.89
N ALA A 242 -23.50 8.41 -28.88
CA ALA A 242 -23.55 9.47 -27.86
C ALA A 242 -23.70 8.88 -26.44
N ALA A 243 -24.64 7.94 -26.25
CA ALA A 243 -24.83 7.26 -24.96
C ALA A 243 -23.58 6.49 -24.51
N LEU A 244 -22.95 5.73 -25.42
CA LEU A 244 -21.70 5.02 -25.14
C LEU A 244 -20.54 5.98 -24.81
N SER A 245 -20.49 7.14 -25.48
CA SER A 245 -19.48 8.17 -25.22
C SER A 245 -19.65 8.78 -23.82
N LEU A 246 -20.88 9.04 -23.38
CA LEU A 246 -21.16 9.50 -22.02
C LEU A 246 -20.75 8.45 -20.97
N LEU A 247 -21.07 7.17 -21.21
CA LEU A 247 -20.63 6.08 -20.34
C LEU A 247 -19.11 6.01 -20.25
N LEU A 248 -18.41 6.11 -21.38
CA LEU A 248 -16.96 6.10 -21.43
C LEU A 248 -16.36 7.33 -20.70
N LEU A 249 -16.92 8.52 -20.88
CA LEU A 249 -16.49 9.73 -20.17
C LEU A 249 -16.65 9.60 -18.65
N ASN A 250 -17.74 8.99 -18.19
CA ASN A 250 -17.93 8.70 -16.78
C ASN A 250 -16.84 7.75 -16.25
N ARG A 251 -16.53 6.67 -16.99
CA ARG A 251 -15.45 5.73 -16.62
C ARG A 251 -14.07 6.40 -16.63
N LEU A 252 -13.77 7.22 -17.64
CA LEU A 252 -12.50 7.96 -17.70
C LEU A 252 -12.37 8.96 -16.55
N SER A 253 -13.47 9.61 -16.14
CA SER A 253 -13.49 10.50 -14.98
C SER A 253 -13.22 9.75 -13.67
N ALA A 254 -13.80 8.55 -13.50
CA ALA A 254 -13.51 7.71 -12.34
C ALA A 254 -12.04 7.26 -12.29
N VAL A 255 -11.46 6.93 -13.45
CA VAL A 255 -10.02 6.58 -13.55
C VAL A 255 -9.13 7.78 -13.24
N ASP A 256 -9.47 8.99 -13.73
CA ASP A 256 -8.69 10.20 -13.43
C ASP A 256 -8.73 10.57 -11.93
N LYS A 257 -9.91 10.43 -11.30
CA LYS A 257 -10.06 10.56 -9.84
C LYS A 257 -9.15 9.58 -9.09
N ALA A 258 -9.05 8.33 -9.55
CA ALA A 258 -8.16 7.35 -8.94
C ALA A 258 -6.66 7.71 -9.01
N PHE A 259 -6.24 8.66 -9.84
CA PHE A 259 -4.86 9.17 -9.80
C PHE A 259 -4.65 10.34 -8.84
N SER A 260 -5.71 11.05 -8.48
CA SER A 260 -5.62 12.35 -7.80
C SER A 260 -6.12 12.27 -6.36
N ASP A 261 -7.19 11.52 -6.12
CA ASP A 261 -7.86 11.46 -4.83
C ASP A 261 -7.39 10.24 -4.03
N GLY A 262 -6.60 10.51 -2.99
CA GLY A 262 -6.19 9.58 -1.95
C GLY A 262 -7.31 9.22 -0.97
N GLY A 263 -8.47 9.86 -1.07
CA GLY A 263 -9.54 9.91 -0.08
C GLY A 263 -9.72 8.66 0.77
N PHE A 264 -9.54 8.83 2.08
CA PHE A 264 -9.86 7.85 3.10
C PHE A 264 -11.01 8.37 3.97
N SER A 265 -12.23 7.85 3.80
CA SER A 265 -13.35 8.14 4.70
C SER A 265 -13.37 7.12 5.85
N HIS A 266 -12.88 7.55 7.02
CA HIS A 266 -12.90 6.71 8.22
C HIS A 266 -14.33 6.51 8.76
N TYR A 267 -15.25 7.44 8.47
CA TYR A 267 -16.60 7.47 9.05
C TYR A 267 -17.64 6.63 8.30
N ASP A 268 -17.38 6.20 7.06
CA ASP A 268 -18.35 5.42 6.28
C ASP A 268 -18.33 3.91 6.58
N ASN A 269 -17.47 3.45 7.51
CA ASN A 269 -17.29 2.04 7.87
C ASN A 269 -17.76 1.71 9.29
N HIS A 270 -18.66 2.52 9.86
CA HIS A 270 -19.32 2.25 11.14
C HIS A 270 -20.81 1.99 10.92
#